data_AF-A0A7C2LXM5-F1
#
_entry.id   AF-A0A7C2LXM5-F1
#
_cell.length_a   1.000
_cell.length_b   1.000
_cell.length_c   1.000
_cell.angle_alpha   90.00
_cell.angle_beta   90.00
_cell.angle_gamma   90.00
#
_symmetry.space_group_name_H-M   'P 1'
#
loop_
_entity.id
_entity.type
_entity.pdbx_description
1 polymer ?
#
loop_
_entity_poly.entity_id
_entity_poly.type
_entity_poly.pdbx_seq_one_letter_code
_entity_poly.pdbx_strand_id
1 'polypeptide(L)'
;MPARPHFPPTGNERGPSMTYKTILVHLNDERRAEALLEPAIALASRYDAHLIGMHVYAAVPAPPISVPYGSGVLGSMVAAERKATEAIAATFDRMTANRPLVAEWRAVKVTHVDLAAAVMDNGRTADLIIAGQTDPDWDLAPLLDFPERIALESGRPVLVVPYVGRYPDIGRNVVIAWKPGRESARAVFDAMPFLTRAEKVEILEIRETGDGAGALAPDTRIAAALGRHGIKPTVRTSVAAGLSVGDEILSRLADMGADLLVMGAYGHSRMRELVFGGATRHIFRHMTVPTLFSH
;
A
#
# COMPACT_ATOMS: atom_id res chain seq x y z
N MET A 1 -25.84 14.63 -36.14
CA MET A 1 -24.42 14.22 -36.05
C MET A 1 -23.83 14.85 -34.80
N PRO A 2 -23.36 14.10 -33.79
CA PRO A 2 -22.75 14.72 -32.62
C PRO A 2 -21.31 15.14 -32.95
N ALA A 3 -20.95 16.34 -32.51
CA ALA A 3 -19.66 16.97 -32.76
C ALA A 3 -18.50 16.17 -32.15
N ARG A 4 -17.42 16.00 -32.93
CA ARG A 4 -16.16 15.42 -32.44
C ARG A 4 -15.41 16.45 -31.59
N PRO A 5 -14.88 16.08 -30.41
CA PRO A 5 -14.08 17.01 -29.62
C PRO A 5 -12.73 17.28 -30.31
N HIS A 6 -12.43 18.57 -30.48
CA HIS A 6 -11.15 19.06 -30.96
C HIS A 6 -10.16 19.10 -29.79
N PHE A 7 -9.04 18.39 -29.92
CA PHE A 7 -7.93 18.50 -28.97
C PHE A 7 -6.85 19.40 -29.58
N PRO A 8 -6.34 20.42 -28.86
CA PRO A 8 -5.20 21.19 -29.31
C PRO A 8 -3.91 20.37 -29.18
N PRO A 9 -2.91 20.60 -30.05
CA PRO A 9 -1.60 19.96 -29.90
C PRO A 9 -0.89 20.55 -28.69
N THR A 10 -0.59 19.71 -27.68
CA THR A 10 0.18 20.15 -26.50
C THR A 10 1.67 20.12 -26.83
N GLY A 11 2.27 21.30 -26.82
CA GLY A 11 3.72 21.48 -26.82
C GLY A 11 4.36 20.76 -25.64
N ASN A 12 5.56 20.24 -25.89
CA ASN A 12 6.32 19.42 -24.97
C ASN A 12 7.02 20.28 -23.89
N GLU A 13 6.24 20.82 -22.96
CA GLU A 13 6.74 21.32 -21.67
C GLU A 13 5.82 20.76 -20.59
N ARG A 14 6.11 19.53 -20.12
CA ARG A 14 5.41 18.96 -18.97
C ARG A 14 5.81 19.77 -17.75
N GLY A 15 4.90 20.62 -17.25
CA GLY A 15 5.00 21.17 -15.89
C GLY A 15 5.22 20.06 -14.86
N PRO A 16 5.67 20.38 -13.63
CA PRO A 16 6.02 19.36 -12.64
C PRO A 16 4.86 18.39 -12.46
N SER A 17 5.07 17.14 -12.90
CA SER A 17 4.10 16.07 -12.65
C SER A 17 4.07 15.83 -11.15
N MET A 18 2.89 15.91 -10.55
CA MET A 18 2.67 15.47 -9.17
C MET A 18 3.23 14.03 -9.06
N THR A 19 4.21 13.84 -8.19
CA THR A 19 4.94 12.59 -7.99
C THR A 19 5.20 12.42 -6.50
N TYR A 20 5.53 11.21 -6.04
CA TYR A 20 5.90 11.00 -4.65
C TYR A 20 7.25 11.65 -4.39
N LYS A 21 7.34 12.53 -3.38
CA LYS A 21 8.57 13.20 -2.95
C LYS A 21 9.07 12.72 -1.60
N THR A 22 8.19 12.16 -0.78
CA THR A 22 8.56 11.44 0.44
C THR A 22 7.89 10.08 0.47
N ILE A 23 8.69 9.02 0.62
CA ILE A 23 8.24 7.65 0.79
C ILE A 23 8.69 7.17 2.17
N LEU A 24 7.75 6.72 3.00
CA LEU A 24 8.04 6.11 4.29
C LEU A 24 7.85 4.60 4.18
N VAL A 25 8.85 3.80 4.53
CA VAL A 25 8.74 2.35 4.64
C VAL A 25 8.76 1.92 6.11
N HIS A 26 7.68 1.26 6.53
CA HIS A 26 7.58 0.67 7.86
C HIS A 26 8.28 -0.69 7.90
N LEU A 27 9.29 -0.81 8.77
CA LEU A 27 10.15 -1.97 8.91
C LEU A 27 10.04 -2.49 10.34
N ASN A 28 9.34 -3.59 10.53
CA ASN A 28 9.01 -4.18 11.84
C ASN A 28 9.59 -5.59 12.04
N ASP A 29 10.24 -6.15 11.01
CA ASP A 29 10.76 -7.52 11.01
C ASP A 29 12.07 -7.60 10.23
N GLU A 30 13.14 -7.99 10.91
CA GLU A 30 14.47 -8.20 10.31
C GLU A 30 14.42 -9.17 9.12
N ARG A 31 13.61 -10.23 9.21
CA ARG A 31 13.52 -11.30 8.20
C ARG A 31 12.96 -10.80 6.87
N ARG A 32 12.11 -9.77 6.92
CA ARG A 32 11.39 -9.21 5.77
C ARG A 32 11.89 -7.82 5.36
N ALA A 33 12.84 -7.24 6.11
CA ALA A 33 13.36 -5.90 5.86
C ALA A 33 13.89 -5.74 4.43
N GLU A 34 14.65 -6.71 3.92
CA GLU A 34 15.15 -6.65 2.53
C GLU A 34 14.03 -6.67 1.50
N ALA A 35 13.04 -7.54 1.69
CA ALA A 35 11.92 -7.71 0.75
C ALA A 35 11.03 -6.45 0.67
N LEU A 36 10.96 -5.67 1.75
CA LEU A 36 10.27 -4.36 1.77
C LEU A 36 11.16 -3.22 1.25
N LEU A 37 12.46 -3.25 1.55
CA LEU A 37 13.39 -2.21 1.12
C LEU A 37 13.67 -2.26 -0.38
N GLU A 38 13.70 -3.44 -0.99
CA GLU A 38 13.93 -3.61 -2.43
C GLU A 38 12.94 -2.77 -3.27
N PRO A 39 11.60 -2.93 -3.13
CA PRO A 39 10.64 -2.05 -3.82
C PRO A 39 10.71 -0.60 -3.35
N ALA A 40 10.93 -0.34 -2.05
CA ALA A 40 10.96 1.03 -1.53
C ALA A 40 12.11 1.86 -2.14
N ILE A 41 13.30 1.27 -2.27
CA ILE A 41 14.48 1.87 -2.89
C ILE A 41 14.25 2.05 -4.40
N ALA A 42 13.66 1.06 -5.08
CA ALA A 42 13.35 1.15 -6.49
C ALA A 42 12.37 2.30 -6.78
N LEU A 43 11.33 2.46 -5.97
CA LEU A 43 10.35 3.53 -6.11
C LEU A 43 10.94 4.89 -5.74
N ALA A 44 11.69 4.99 -4.65
CA ALA A 44 12.35 6.23 -4.25
C ALA A 44 13.33 6.73 -5.32
N SER A 45 14.11 5.82 -5.91
CA SER A 45 15.00 6.14 -7.03
C SER A 45 14.21 6.57 -8.28
N ARG A 46 13.13 5.86 -8.61
CA ARG A 46 12.31 6.14 -9.80
C ARG A 46 11.61 7.50 -9.74
N TYR A 47 11.18 7.92 -8.55
CA TYR A 47 10.44 9.17 -8.37
C TYR A 47 11.30 10.34 -7.88
N ASP A 48 12.60 10.10 -7.67
CA ASP A 48 13.50 11.08 -7.05
C ASP A 48 12.90 11.57 -5.72
N ALA A 49 12.61 10.60 -4.85
CA ALA A 49 11.93 10.79 -3.58
C ALA A 49 12.90 10.55 -2.40
N HIS A 50 12.67 11.28 -1.31
CA HIS A 50 13.29 11.02 -0.03
C HIS A 50 12.72 9.72 0.55
N LEU A 51 13.59 8.76 0.88
CA LEU A 51 13.21 7.50 1.51
C LEU A 51 13.41 7.56 3.04
N ILE A 52 12.35 7.37 3.80
CA ILE A 52 12.40 7.24 5.26
C ILE A 52 12.23 5.76 5.62
N GLY A 53 13.27 5.12 6.15
CA GLY A 53 13.17 3.81 6.80
C GLY A 53 12.75 3.98 8.25
N MET A 54 11.64 3.38 8.66
CA MET A 54 11.08 3.59 10.00
C MET A 54 10.86 2.27 10.72
N HIS A 55 11.45 2.14 11.91
CA HIS A 55 11.17 1.07 12.86
C HIS A 55 10.51 1.64 14.11
N VAL A 56 9.35 1.08 14.49
CA VAL A 56 8.65 1.44 15.73
C VAL A 56 8.69 0.25 16.67
N TYR A 57 9.13 0.50 17.91
CA TYR A 57 9.25 -0.53 18.93
C TYR A 57 8.75 -0.03 20.29
N ALA A 58 8.22 -0.94 21.09
CA ALA A 58 7.69 -0.63 22.40
C ALA A 58 8.80 -0.54 23.44
N ALA A 59 8.72 0.45 24.33
CA ALA A 59 9.48 0.43 25.56
C ALA A 59 8.94 -0.67 26.47
N VAL A 60 9.79 -1.58 26.91
CA VAL A 60 9.38 -2.54 27.95
C VAL A 60 9.22 -1.77 29.28
N PRO A 61 8.03 -1.70 29.88
CA PRO A 61 7.81 -0.92 31.09
C PRO A 61 8.65 -1.51 32.23
N ALA A 62 9.43 -0.67 32.90
CA ALA A 62 10.04 -1.06 34.17
C ALA A 62 8.91 -1.25 35.20
N PRO A 63 8.83 -2.40 35.89
CA PRO A 63 7.82 -2.59 36.92
C PRO A 63 8.03 -1.55 38.02
N PRO A 64 6.94 -0.98 38.59
CA PRO A 64 7.03 0.06 39.64
C PRO A 64 7.67 -0.46 40.92
N ILE A 65 7.80 -1.78 41.07
CA ILE A 65 8.49 -2.46 42.16
C ILE A 65 9.58 -3.34 41.54
N SER A 66 10.82 -3.23 42.05
CA SER A 66 11.93 -4.07 41.60
C SER A 66 11.68 -5.53 42.00
N VAL A 67 11.30 -6.36 41.03
CA VAL A 67 11.11 -7.81 41.22
C VAL A 67 12.43 -8.52 40.88
N PRO A 68 13.10 -9.19 41.84
CA PRO A 68 14.41 -9.81 41.64
C PRO A 68 14.45 -10.79 40.44
N TYR A 69 13.37 -11.57 40.27
CA TYR A 69 13.24 -12.56 39.19
C TYR A 69 12.79 -11.96 37.84
N GLY A 70 12.27 -10.73 37.82
CA GLY A 70 11.81 -10.07 36.59
C GLY A 70 12.91 -9.30 35.85
N SER A 71 14.00 -8.94 36.55
CA SER A 71 15.07 -8.10 36.00
C SER A 71 15.84 -8.75 34.84
N GLY A 72 16.12 -10.06 34.92
CA GLY A 72 16.82 -10.80 33.86
C GLY A 72 15.97 -10.99 32.60
N VAL A 73 14.68 -11.29 32.75
CA VAL A 73 13.72 -11.42 31.64
C VAL A 73 13.47 -10.06 30.98
N LEU A 74 13.32 -9.01 31.78
CA LEU A 74 13.18 -7.64 31.27
C LEU A 74 14.44 -7.20 30.49
N GLY A 75 15.62 -7.51 31.04
CA GLY A 75 16.90 -7.24 30.38
C GLY A 75 17.06 -7.98 29.06
N SER A 76 16.65 -9.26 28.98
CA SER A 76 16.73 -10.03 27.74
C SER A 76 15.76 -9.52 26.67
N MET A 77 14.54 -9.10 27.05
CA MET A 77 13.59 -8.46 26.13
C MET A 77 14.13 -7.15 25.56
N VAL A 78 14.65 -6.26 26.42
CA VAL A 78 15.25 -4.99 25.97
C VAL A 78 16.46 -5.23 25.07
N ALA A 79 17.29 -6.21 25.37
CA ALA A 79 18.42 -6.57 24.54
C ALA A 79 17.99 -7.15 23.18
N ALA A 80 16.93 -7.96 23.15
CA ALA A 80 16.36 -8.51 21.91
C ALA A 80 15.80 -7.42 21.01
N GLU A 81 15.00 -6.50 21.54
CA GLU A 81 14.45 -5.34 20.81
C GLU A 81 15.57 -4.46 20.24
N ARG A 82 16.58 -4.16 21.07
CA ARG A 82 17.74 -3.39 20.62
C ARG A 82 18.48 -4.09 19.49
N LYS A 83 18.72 -5.39 19.61
CA LYS A 83 19.40 -6.20 18.58
C LYS A 83 18.61 -6.19 17.28
N ALA A 84 17.29 -6.38 17.33
CA ALA A 84 16.42 -6.33 16.15
C ALA A 84 16.45 -4.94 15.49
N THR A 85 16.34 -3.87 16.29
CA THR A 85 16.44 -2.49 15.79
C THR A 85 17.77 -2.24 15.08
N GLU A 86 18.89 -2.63 15.69
CA GLU A 86 20.23 -2.48 15.13
C GLU A 86 20.41 -3.31 13.84
N ALA A 87 19.85 -4.51 13.77
CA ALA A 87 19.92 -5.37 12.59
C ALA A 87 19.11 -4.84 11.40
N ILE A 88 17.90 -4.31 11.65
CA ILE A 88 17.08 -3.66 10.63
C ILE A 88 17.78 -2.37 10.14
N ALA A 89 18.34 -1.57 11.05
CA ALA A 89 19.10 -0.36 10.69
C ALA A 89 20.32 -0.71 9.82
N ALA A 90 21.09 -1.73 10.18
CA ALA A 90 22.23 -2.20 9.38
C ALA A 90 21.80 -2.68 7.98
N THR A 91 20.63 -3.30 7.87
CA THR A 91 20.04 -3.69 6.58
C THR A 91 19.66 -2.48 5.74
N PHE A 92 19.01 -1.47 6.36
CA PHE A 92 18.68 -0.20 5.71
C PHE A 92 19.94 0.51 5.18
N ASP A 93 20.95 0.68 6.03
CA ASP A 93 22.20 1.35 5.66
C ASP A 93 22.90 0.61 4.51
N ARG A 94 23.00 -0.73 4.59
CA ARG A 94 23.62 -1.53 3.53
C ARG A 94 22.89 -1.41 2.20
N MET A 95 21.55 -1.45 2.19
CA MET A 95 20.78 -1.44 0.94
C MET A 95 20.68 -0.06 0.30
N THR A 96 20.72 1.00 1.11
CA THR A 96 20.68 2.40 0.64
C THR A 96 22.06 2.96 0.32
N ALA A 97 23.13 2.36 0.86
CA ALA A 97 24.51 2.75 0.54
C ALA A 97 24.77 2.75 -0.97
N ASN A 98 25.44 3.82 -1.44
CA ASN A 98 25.82 4.02 -2.85
C ASN A 98 24.63 4.08 -3.84
N ARG A 99 23.40 4.32 -3.36
CA ARG A 99 22.25 4.60 -4.22
C ARG A 99 22.13 6.11 -4.47
N PRO A 100 21.69 6.54 -5.66
CA PRO A 100 21.47 7.94 -5.98
C PRO A 100 20.12 8.44 -5.41
N LEU A 101 19.94 8.32 -4.09
CA LEU A 101 18.74 8.76 -3.38
C LEU A 101 19.09 9.35 -2.01
N VAL A 102 18.20 10.18 -1.48
CA VAL A 102 18.30 10.66 -0.09
C VAL A 102 17.55 9.70 0.82
N ALA A 103 18.23 9.14 1.81
CA ALA A 103 17.68 8.20 2.76
C ALA A 103 17.85 8.70 4.20
N GLU A 104 16.82 8.49 5.02
CA GLU A 104 16.81 8.78 6.45
C GLU A 104 16.34 7.55 7.23
N TRP A 105 17.06 7.19 8.28
CA TRP A 105 16.66 6.14 9.23
C TRP A 105 16.00 6.74 10.47
N ARG A 106 14.86 6.19 10.89
CA ARG A 106 14.13 6.58 12.10
C ARG A 106 13.78 5.37 12.95
N ALA A 107 14.36 5.29 14.15
CA ALA A 107 13.96 4.35 15.18
C ALA A 107 13.10 5.08 16.24
N VAL A 108 11.82 4.75 16.32
CA VAL A 108 10.87 5.41 17.22
C VAL A 108 10.49 4.47 18.36
N LYS A 109 10.90 4.85 19.58
CA LYS A 109 10.53 4.17 20.80
C LYS A 109 9.22 4.73 21.34
N VAL A 110 8.21 3.89 21.56
CA VAL A 110 6.93 4.32 22.15
C VAL A 110 6.77 3.78 23.57
N THR A 111 6.32 4.63 24.49
CA THR A 111 6.19 4.24 25.90
C THR A 111 4.89 3.46 26.17
N HIS A 112 3.77 3.80 25.52
CA HIS A 112 2.46 3.14 25.71
C HIS A 112 1.57 3.05 24.43
N VAL A 113 0.92 1.89 24.31
CA VAL A 113 -0.34 1.43 23.63
C VAL A 113 -0.49 1.34 22.11
N ASP A 114 0.27 2.02 21.25
CA ASP A 114 -0.09 1.95 19.82
C ASP A 114 1.07 2.17 18.84
N LEU A 115 1.70 1.07 18.40
CA LEU A 115 2.74 1.10 17.37
C LEU A 115 2.21 1.68 16.05
N ALA A 116 0.97 1.35 15.69
CA ALA A 116 0.35 1.85 14.46
C ALA A 116 0.18 3.37 14.49
N ALA A 117 -0.23 3.92 15.63
CA ALA A 117 -0.36 5.38 15.78
C ALA A 117 0.95 6.11 15.51
N ALA A 118 2.09 5.60 16.00
CA ALA A 118 3.39 6.22 15.75
C ALA A 118 3.80 6.17 14.26
N VAL A 119 3.52 5.04 13.58
CA VAL A 119 3.74 4.93 12.13
C VAL A 119 2.84 5.93 11.39
N MET A 120 1.57 6.03 11.75
CA MET A 120 0.62 6.94 11.11
C MET A 120 0.98 8.41 11.33
N ASP A 121 1.38 8.80 12.53
CA ASP A 121 1.76 10.18 12.82
C ASP A 121 2.96 10.65 11.99
N ASN A 122 3.95 9.77 11.79
CA ASN A 122 5.05 10.06 10.86
C ASN A 122 4.59 10.00 9.40
N GLY A 123 3.77 8.99 9.07
CA GLY A 123 3.25 8.74 7.74
C GLY A 123 2.39 9.87 7.18
N ARG A 124 1.66 10.63 8.01
CA ARG A 124 0.84 11.80 7.58
C ARG A 124 1.63 12.84 6.78
N THR A 125 2.95 12.89 6.97
CA THR A 125 3.86 13.82 6.29
C THR A 125 4.58 13.23 5.08
N ALA A 126 4.34 11.94 4.77
CA ALA A 126 4.82 11.29 3.56
C ALA A 126 3.78 11.36 2.44
N ASP A 127 4.21 11.25 1.19
CA ASP A 127 3.29 11.13 0.05
C ASP A 127 2.82 9.69 -0.17
N LEU A 128 3.61 8.72 0.27
CA LEU A 128 3.35 7.29 0.19
C LEU A 128 3.90 6.57 1.43
N ILE A 129 3.12 5.65 1.98
CA ILE A 129 3.59 4.71 3.01
C ILE A 129 3.72 3.32 2.38
N ILE A 130 4.82 2.62 2.64
CA ILE A 130 5.05 1.22 2.26
C ILE A 130 5.02 0.38 3.53
N ALA A 131 4.22 -0.69 3.53
CA ALA A 131 4.12 -1.63 4.64
C ALA A 131 4.09 -3.07 4.13
N GLY A 132 4.51 -4.02 4.96
CA GLY A 132 4.32 -5.44 4.68
C GLY A 132 2.89 -5.89 4.92
N GLN A 133 2.43 -6.81 4.09
CA GLN A 133 1.26 -7.63 4.39
C GLN A 133 1.52 -8.43 5.67
N THR A 134 0.47 -8.61 6.47
CA THR A 134 0.50 -9.47 7.66
C THR A 134 0.97 -10.89 7.29
N ASP A 135 2.05 -11.35 7.90
CA ASP A 135 2.58 -12.71 7.73
C ASP A 135 1.86 -13.68 8.67
N PRO A 136 1.03 -14.62 8.16
CA PRO A 136 0.29 -15.56 9.01
C PRO A 136 1.19 -16.56 9.74
N ASP A 137 2.42 -16.78 9.27
CA ASP A 137 3.38 -17.72 9.85
C ASP A 137 4.30 -17.05 10.90
N TRP A 138 4.05 -15.78 11.22
CA TRP A 138 4.79 -15.04 12.23
C TRP A 138 3.97 -14.78 13.49
N ASP A 139 4.35 -15.41 14.60
CA ASP A 139 3.65 -15.31 15.89
C ASP A 139 3.45 -13.88 16.41
N LEU A 140 4.35 -12.94 16.07
CA LEU A 140 4.25 -11.53 16.48
C LEU A 140 3.46 -10.66 15.49
N ALA A 141 3.08 -11.19 14.32
CA ALA A 141 2.34 -10.44 13.30
C ALA A 141 1.07 -9.78 13.84
N PRO A 142 0.24 -10.40 14.69
CA PRO A 142 -0.96 -9.74 15.24
C PRO A 142 -0.68 -8.46 16.03
N LEU A 143 0.54 -8.29 16.54
CA LEU A 143 0.97 -7.11 17.29
C LEU A 143 1.75 -6.12 16.42
N LEU A 144 2.58 -6.63 15.50
CA LEU A 144 3.57 -5.84 14.77
C LEU A 144 3.14 -5.52 13.33
N ASP A 145 2.32 -6.37 12.70
CA ASP A 145 1.74 -6.12 11.37
C ASP A 145 0.33 -5.52 11.52
N PHE A 146 0.17 -4.29 11.04
CA PHE A 146 -1.11 -3.57 11.05
C PHE A 146 -1.35 -2.78 9.74
N PRO A 147 -1.08 -3.36 8.55
CA PRO A 147 -1.20 -2.65 7.28
C PRO A 147 -2.62 -2.16 6.99
N GLU A 148 -3.65 -2.91 7.41
CA GLU A 148 -5.06 -2.52 7.27
C GLU A 148 -5.33 -1.20 7.99
N ARG A 149 -4.79 -1.06 9.20
CA ARG A 149 -5.01 0.12 10.03
C ARG A 149 -4.29 1.34 9.46
N ILE A 150 -3.05 1.18 8.98
CA ILE A 150 -2.33 2.27 8.31
C ILE A 150 -3.11 2.70 7.06
N ALA A 151 -3.60 1.76 6.25
CA ALA A 151 -4.38 2.05 5.04
C ALA A 151 -5.69 2.79 5.32
N LEU A 152 -6.30 2.53 6.47
CA LEU A 152 -7.56 3.14 6.91
C LEU A 152 -7.39 4.51 7.58
N GLU A 153 -6.41 4.65 8.46
CA GLU A 153 -6.36 5.75 9.43
C GLU A 153 -5.23 6.77 9.16
N SER A 154 -4.24 6.44 8.32
CA SER A 154 -3.09 7.33 8.05
C SER A 154 -3.46 8.59 7.24
N GLY A 155 -4.52 8.50 6.43
CA GLY A 155 -4.92 9.56 5.51
C GLY A 155 -3.95 9.79 4.34
N ARG A 156 -3.06 8.82 4.06
CA ARG A 156 -2.14 8.76 2.91
C ARG A 156 -2.33 7.44 2.16
N PRO A 157 -1.95 7.36 0.88
CA PRO A 157 -1.94 6.08 0.19
C PRO A 157 -0.92 5.13 0.82
N VAL A 158 -1.29 3.85 0.92
CA VAL A 158 -0.47 2.80 1.51
C VAL A 158 -0.26 1.70 0.48
N LEU A 159 1.00 1.49 0.08
CA LEU A 159 1.41 0.36 -0.74
C LEU A 159 1.75 -0.81 0.18
N VAL A 160 0.92 -1.85 0.14
CA VAL A 160 1.12 -3.06 0.92
C VAL A 160 1.80 -4.09 0.03
N VAL A 161 2.95 -4.59 0.48
CA VAL A 161 3.77 -5.57 -0.24
C VAL A 161 3.48 -6.97 0.31
N PRO A 162 3.17 -7.97 -0.54
CA PRO A 162 2.86 -9.32 -0.10
C PRO A 162 3.99 -9.94 0.73
N TYR A 163 3.64 -10.77 1.72
CA TYR A 163 4.63 -11.42 2.60
C TYR A 163 5.41 -12.55 1.89
N VAL A 164 4.92 -13.00 0.74
CA VAL A 164 5.57 -13.99 -0.14
C VAL A 164 5.96 -13.34 -1.46
N GLY A 165 7.16 -13.66 -1.94
CA GLY A 165 7.65 -13.22 -3.25
C GLY A 165 8.62 -12.05 -3.17
N ARG A 166 9.03 -11.56 -4.35
CA ARG A 166 9.88 -10.36 -4.51
C ARG A 166 9.27 -9.47 -5.58
N TYR A 167 9.34 -8.16 -5.36
CA TYR A 167 8.64 -7.18 -6.16
C TYR A 167 9.54 -5.99 -6.52
N PRO A 168 10.68 -6.20 -7.22
CA PRO A 168 11.62 -5.13 -7.54
C PRO A 168 11.06 -4.07 -8.48
N ASP A 169 10.06 -4.44 -9.30
CA ASP A 169 9.42 -3.57 -10.27
C ASP A 169 7.90 -3.55 -10.04
N ILE A 170 7.39 -2.41 -9.59
CA ILE A 170 5.97 -2.21 -9.28
C ILE A 170 5.39 -1.15 -10.20
N GLY A 171 4.23 -1.41 -10.80
CA GLY A 171 3.41 -0.40 -11.48
C GLY A 171 3.68 -0.20 -12.97
N ARG A 172 4.22 -1.20 -13.68
CA ARG A 172 4.22 -1.21 -15.15
C ARG A 172 2.86 -1.65 -15.69
N ASN A 173 2.24 -2.65 -15.07
CA ASN A 173 0.94 -3.21 -15.41
C ASN A 173 -0.03 -3.01 -14.26
N VAL A 174 -0.70 -1.87 -14.27
CA VAL A 174 -1.57 -1.44 -13.16
C VAL A 174 -3.01 -1.83 -13.42
N VAL A 175 -3.63 -2.46 -12.43
CA VAL A 175 -5.06 -2.74 -12.42
C VAL A 175 -5.73 -1.90 -11.35
N ILE A 176 -6.77 -1.17 -11.72
CA ILE A 176 -7.61 -0.39 -10.83
C ILE A 176 -8.87 -1.21 -10.54
N ALA A 177 -9.04 -1.70 -9.32
CA ALA A 177 -10.33 -2.26 -8.88
C ALA A 177 -11.30 -1.10 -8.66
N TRP A 178 -12.25 -0.94 -9.57
CA TRP A 178 -13.15 0.20 -9.59
C TRP A 178 -14.56 -0.19 -9.14
N LYS A 179 -15.03 0.52 -8.11
CA LYS A 179 -16.43 0.62 -7.71
C LYS A 179 -16.73 2.09 -7.45
N PRO A 180 -17.75 2.71 -8.07
CA PRO A 180 -18.07 4.11 -7.82
C PRO A 180 -18.21 4.41 -6.32
N GLY A 181 -17.35 5.29 -5.80
CA GLY A 181 -17.24 5.59 -4.38
C GLY A 181 -16.10 6.55 -4.10
N ARG A 182 -16.11 7.15 -2.90
CA ARG A 182 -15.10 8.14 -2.46
C ARG A 182 -13.72 7.51 -2.43
N GLU A 183 -13.61 6.32 -1.85
CA GLU A 183 -12.36 5.62 -1.57
C GLU A 183 -11.71 5.15 -2.87
N SER A 184 -12.49 4.59 -3.81
CA SER A 184 -12.00 4.22 -5.15
C SER A 184 -11.49 5.43 -5.92
N ALA A 185 -12.24 6.55 -5.90
CA ALA A 185 -11.80 7.78 -6.54
C ALA A 185 -10.49 8.26 -5.94
N ARG A 186 -10.39 8.28 -4.61
CA ARG A 186 -9.16 8.66 -3.91
C ARG A 186 -7.98 7.77 -4.27
N ALA A 187 -8.14 6.44 -4.24
CA ALA A 187 -7.09 5.50 -4.59
C ALA A 187 -6.57 5.71 -6.03
N VAL A 188 -7.47 5.96 -6.99
CA VAL A 188 -7.05 6.25 -8.37
C VAL A 188 -6.22 7.52 -8.46
N PHE A 189 -6.64 8.60 -7.80
CA PHE A 189 -5.92 9.87 -7.86
C PHE A 189 -4.62 9.86 -7.03
N ASP A 190 -4.59 9.13 -5.92
CA ASP A 190 -3.37 8.92 -5.13
C ASP A 190 -2.36 8.03 -5.89
N ALA A 191 -2.83 7.17 -6.81
CA ALA A 191 -2.00 6.33 -7.68
C ALA A 191 -1.45 7.04 -8.93
N MET A 192 -1.78 8.32 -9.17
CA MET A 192 -1.37 9.05 -10.39
C MET A 192 0.14 8.96 -10.73
N PRO A 193 1.09 8.99 -9.76
CA PRO A 193 2.50 8.82 -10.07
C PRO A 193 2.83 7.47 -10.73
N PHE A 194 2.13 6.39 -10.33
CA PHE A 194 2.20 5.09 -10.99
C PHE A 194 1.50 5.11 -12.34
N LEU A 195 0.24 5.54 -12.38
CA LEU A 195 -0.60 5.45 -13.59
C LEU A 195 -0.04 6.22 -14.78
N THR A 196 0.59 7.37 -14.54
CA THR A 196 1.19 8.20 -15.60
C THR A 196 2.47 7.63 -16.20
N ARG A 197 3.12 6.66 -15.52
CA ARG A 197 4.33 5.97 -15.97
C ARG A 197 4.08 4.49 -16.33
N ALA A 198 2.87 4.00 -16.08
CA ALA A 198 2.49 2.63 -16.40
C ALA A 198 2.49 2.39 -17.92
N GLU A 199 2.90 1.19 -18.31
CA GLU A 199 2.85 0.72 -19.70
C GLU A 199 1.43 0.29 -20.06
N LYS A 200 0.73 -0.30 -19.08
CA LYS A 200 -0.63 -0.78 -19.22
C LYS A 200 -1.44 -0.39 -17.98
N VAL A 201 -2.63 0.16 -18.21
CA VAL A 201 -3.62 0.45 -17.16
C VAL A 201 -4.94 -0.21 -17.52
N GLU A 202 -5.47 -1.04 -16.63
CA GLU A 202 -6.79 -1.66 -16.77
C GLU A 202 -7.70 -1.23 -15.61
N ILE A 203 -8.92 -0.82 -15.94
CA ILE A 203 -9.96 -0.54 -14.95
C ILE A 203 -10.83 -1.79 -14.88
N LEU A 204 -10.88 -2.42 -13.72
CA LEU A 204 -11.63 -3.66 -13.49
C LEU A 204 -12.85 -3.37 -12.60
N GLU A 205 -14.04 -3.52 -13.16
CA GLU A 205 -15.30 -3.50 -12.44
C GLU A 205 -15.77 -4.93 -12.17
N ILE A 206 -15.93 -5.30 -10.89
CA ILE A 206 -16.52 -6.59 -10.50
C ILE A 206 -17.99 -6.40 -10.13
N ARG A 207 -18.85 -7.21 -10.73
CA ARG A 207 -20.29 -7.27 -10.46
C ARG A 207 -20.62 -8.50 -9.63
N GLU A 208 -21.51 -8.35 -8.65
CA GLU A 208 -22.00 -9.49 -7.87
C GLU A 208 -23.18 -10.16 -8.58
N THR A 209 -23.33 -11.46 -8.38
CA THR A 209 -24.46 -12.21 -8.95
C THR A 209 -25.76 -11.76 -8.28
N GLY A 210 -26.65 -11.11 -9.03
CA GLY A 210 -27.92 -10.59 -8.50
C GLY A 210 -28.03 -9.06 -8.45
N ASP A 211 -26.96 -8.32 -8.79
CA ASP A 211 -27.06 -6.90 -9.14
C ASP A 211 -28.00 -6.80 -10.36
N GLY A 212 -29.22 -6.33 -10.12
CA GLY A 212 -30.40 -6.54 -10.97
C GLY A 212 -30.18 -6.37 -12.48
N ALA A 213 -30.88 -7.23 -13.23
CA ALA A 213 -30.86 -7.35 -14.68
C ALA A 213 -30.95 -5.99 -15.40
N GLY A 214 -29.79 -5.50 -15.80
CA GLY A 214 -29.60 -4.42 -16.74
C GLY A 214 -28.11 -4.31 -16.97
N ALA A 215 -27.66 -4.61 -18.20
CA ALA A 215 -26.30 -4.39 -18.64
C ALA A 215 -25.99 -2.88 -18.62
N LEU A 216 -25.85 -2.29 -17.44
CA LEU A 216 -25.32 -0.95 -17.30
C LEU A 216 -23.95 -0.98 -17.96
N ALA A 217 -23.73 -0.09 -18.91
CA ALA A 217 -22.43 0.08 -19.51
C ALA A 217 -21.40 0.33 -18.39
N PRO A 218 -20.16 -0.15 -18.53
CA PRO A 218 -19.09 0.15 -17.58
C PRO A 218 -18.99 1.66 -17.33
N ASP A 219 -18.60 2.09 -16.13
CA ASP A 219 -18.44 3.50 -15.83
C ASP A 219 -17.22 4.05 -16.57
N THR A 220 -17.47 4.67 -17.72
CA THR A 220 -16.43 5.27 -18.56
C THR A 220 -15.95 6.64 -18.06
N ARG A 221 -16.59 7.22 -17.03
CA ARG A 221 -16.23 8.58 -16.56
C ARG A 221 -14.84 8.61 -15.95
N ILE A 222 -14.46 7.57 -15.21
CA ILE A 222 -13.12 7.48 -14.65
C ILE A 222 -12.07 7.27 -15.76
N ALA A 223 -12.38 6.46 -16.77
CA ALA A 223 -11.52 6.30 -17.94
C ALA A 223 -11.33 7.62 -18.69
N ALA A 224 -12.41 8.39 -18.89
CA ALA A 224 -12.34 9.72 -19.49
C ALA A 224 -11.54 10.72 -18.65
N ALA A 225 -11.66 10.67 -17.31
CA ALA A 225 -10.86 11.50 -16.41
C ALA A 225 -9.37 11.17 -16.51
N LEU A 226 -8.99 9.89 -16.47
CA LEU A 226 -7.61 9.44 -16.67
C LEU A 226 -7.08 9.81 -18.06
N GLY A 227 -7.93 9.77 -19.08
CA GLY A 227 -7.63 10.27 -20.43
C GLY A 227 -7.16 11.72 -20.46
N ARG A 228 -7.73 12.59 -19.62
CA ARG A 228 -7.27 14.00 -19.50
C ARG A 228 -5.88 14.14 -18.88
N HIS A 229 -5.41 13.11 -18.19
CA HIS A 229 -4.05 13.03 -17.67
C HIS A 229 -3.08 12.28 -18.60
N GLY A 230 -3.51 11.95 -19.82
CA GLY A 230 -2.68 11.25 -20.82
C GLY A 230 -2.60 9.73 -20.63
N ILE A 231 -3.41 9.17 -19.73
CA ILE A 231 -3.48 7.73 -19.48
C ILE A 231 -4.54 7.12 -20.39
N LYS A 232 -4.25 5.97 -21.02
CA LYS A 232 -5.16 5.27 -21.92
C LYS A 232 -5.64 3.95 -21.29
N PRO A 233 -6.55 3.98 -20.30
CA PRO A 233 -6.96 2.77 -19.62
C PRO A 233 -7.89 1.92 -20.49
N THR A 234 -7.82 0.60 -20.33
CA THR A 234 -8.81 -0.34 -20.88
C THR A 234 -9.82 -0.69 -19.80
N VAL A 235 -11.11 -0.53 -20.07
CA VAL A 235 -12.17 -0.87 -19.11
C VAL A 235 -12.57 -2.34 -19.31
N ARG A 236 -12.55 -3.09 -18.21
CA ARG A 236 -12.91 -4.50 -18.10
C ARG A 236 -14.05 -4.63 -17.10
N THR A 237 -14.97 -5.53 -17.39
CA THR A 237 -16.00 -5.94 -16.44
C THR A 237 -15.89 -7.44 -16.25
N SER A 238 -16.01 -7.88 -15.00
CA SER A 238 -16.18 -9.29 -14.68
C SER A 238 -17.33 -9.49 -13.69
N VAL A 239 -17.84 -10.71 -13.63
CA VAL A 239 -18.90 -11.12 -12.71
C VAL A 239 -18.32 -12.14 -11.75
N ALA A 240 -18.49 -11.91 -10.45
CA ALA A 240 -18.14 -12.87 -9.40
C ALA A 240 -19.19 -14.00 -9.38
N ALA A 241 -19.07 -14.94 -10.33
CA ALA A 241 -20.01 -16.03 -10.56
C ALA A 241 -19.78 -17.20 -9.59
N GLY A 242 -20.19 -17.02 -8.33
CA GLY A 242 -20.03 -18.02 -7.26
C GLY A 242 -18.69 -17.95 -6.51
N LEU A 243 -17.80 -17.05 -6.92
CA LEU A 243 -16.59 -16.68 -6.18
C LEU A 243 -16.83 -15.45 -5.30
N SER A 244 -15.95 -15.21 -4.32
CA SER A 244 -15.93 -13.92 -3.65
C SER A 244 -15.40 -12.85 -4.62
N VAL A 245 -15.78 -11.58 -4.42
CA VAL A 245 -15.23 -10.46 -5.20
C VAL A 245 -13.70 -10.41 -5.10
N GLY A 246 -13.14 -10.77 -3.94
CA GLY A 246 -11.69 -10.82 -3.74
C GLY A 246 -11.02 -11.88 -4.63
N ASP A 247 -11.56 -13.10 -4.64
CA ASP A 247 -11.05 -14.20 -5.48
C ASP A 247 -11.13 -13.82 -6.97
N GLU A 248 -12.23 -13.21 -7.40
CA GLU A 248 -12.38 -12.75 -8.78
C GLU A 248 -11.35 -11.67 -9.13
N ILE A 249 -11.08 -10.72 -8.23
CA ILE A 249 -10.00 -9.73 -8.44
C ILE A 249 -8.66 -10.44 -8.61
N LEU A 250 -8.29 -11.35 -7.70
CA LEU A 250 -7.00 -12.06 -7.76
C LEU A 250 -6.84 -12.88 -9.04
N SER A 251 -7.91 -13.57 -9.46
CA SER A 251 -7.95 -14.30 -10.74
C SER A 251 -7.68 -13.39 -11.92
N ARG A 252 -8.34 -12.22 -11.96
CA ARG A 252 -8.15 -11.24 -13.04
C ARG A 252 -6.79 -10.57 -13.02
N LEU A 253 -6.20 -10.32 -11.85
CA LEU A 253 -4.83 -9.82 -11.75
C LEU A 253 -3.83 -10.78 -12.39
N ALA A 254 -3.99 -12.09 -12.17
CA ALA A 254 -3.17 -13.11 -12.79
C ALA A 254 -3.37 -13.15 -14.31
N ASP A 255 -4.62 -13.17 -14.80
CA ASP A 255 -4.94 -13.15 -16.24
C ASP A 255 -4.32 -11.93 -16.96
N MET A 256 -4.30 -10.79 -16.28
CA MET A 256 -3.87 -9.52 -16.84
C MET A 256 -2.35 -9.27 -16.74
N GLY A 257 -1.62 -10.13 -16.01
CA GLY A 257 -0.20 -9.96 -15.73
C GLY A 257 0.08 -8.69 -14.93
N ALA A 258 -0.80 -8.36 -13.98
CA ALA A 258 -0.69 -7.17 -13.17
C ALA A 258 0.52 -7.22 -12.24
N ASP A 259 1.18 -6.08 -12.01
CA ASP A 259 2.25 -5.92 -11.02
C ASP A 259 1.91 -4.91 -9.92
N LEU A 260 0.72 -4.30 -10.02
CA LEU A 260 0.16 -3.40 -9.02
C LEU A 260 -1.37 -3.44 -9.09
N LEU A 261 -2.01 -3.69 -7.95
CA LEU A 261 -3.43 -3.43 -7.76
C LEU A 261 -3.61 -2.05 -7.11
N VAL A 262 -4.51 -1.23 -7.63
CA VAL A 262 -4.98 0.02 -7.00
C VAL A 262 -6.42 -0.20 -6.59
N MET A 263 -6.70 -0.03 -5.30
CA MET A 263 -8.01 -0.31 -4.73
C MET A 263 -8.37 0.72 -3.67
N GLY A 264 -9.60 1.24 -3.74
CA GLY A 264 -10.17 1.98 -2.63
C GLY A 264 -10.24 1.08 -1.40
N ALA A 265 -9.80 1.58 -0.25
CA ALA A 265 -10.09 0.94 1.00
C ALA A 265 -11.62 0.94 1.25
N TYR A 266 -12.01 0.35 2.35
CA TYR A 266 -13.38 0.16 2.82
C TYR A 266 -14.37 1.28 2.44
N GLY A 267 -15.30 0.98 1.54
CA GLY A 267 -16.36 1.91 1.12
C GLY A 267 -17.57 1.92 2.05
N HIS A 268 -18.29 3.05 2.06
CA HIS A 268 -19.38 3.41 2.97
C HIS A 268 -20.58 2.44 3.13
N SER A 269 -20.70 1.35 2.36
CA SER A 269 -21.89 0.48 2.44
C SER A 269 -21.93 -0.48 3.63
N ARG A 270 -20.97 -0.43 4.58
CA ARG A 270 -20.95 -1.32 5.77
C ARG A 270 -20.44 -0.64 7.04
N MET A 271 -20.73 0.66 7.20
CA MET A 271 -20.48 1.32 8.48
C MET A 271 -21.64 1.05 9.43
N ARG A 272 -21.59 -0.06 10.19
CA ARG A 272 -22.15 -0.10 11.56
C ARG A 272 -21.74 -1.23 12.48
N GLU A 273 -21.07 -2.28 12.00
CA GLU A 273 -20.44 -3.29 12.85
C GLU A 273 -19.12 -3.70 12.17
N LEU A 274 -18.20 -4.36 12.88
CA LEU A 274 -16.84 -4.79 12.49
C LEU A 274 -16.77 -5.70 11.23
N VAL A 275 -17.42 -5.32 10.13
CA VAL A 275 -17.52 -6.08 8.89
C VAL A 275 -16.76 -5.30 7.83
N PHE A 276 -15.43 -5.40 7.94
CA PHE A 276 -14.50 -5.18 6.84
C PHE A 276 -15.13 -5.68 5.51
N GLY A 277 -15.18 -4.82 4.49
CA GLY A 277 -15.65 -5.19 3.16
C GLY A 277 -14.99 -6.49 2.71
N GLY A 278 -15.81 -7.45 2.26
CA GLY A 278 -15.35 -8.83 2.01
C GLY A 278 -14.18 -8.88 1.02
N ALA A 279 -14.23 -8.07 -0.04
CA ALA A 279 -13.16 -7.94 -1.03
C ALA A 279 -11.86 -7.39 -0.41
N THR A 280 -11.90 -6.23 0.26
CA THR A 280 -10.71 -5.60 0.83
C THR A 280 -10.03 -6.50 1.85
N ARG A 281 -10.79 -7.11 2.78
CA ARG A 281 -10.26 -8.07 3.77
C ARG A 281 -9.63 -9.28 3.09
N HIS A 282 -10.26 -9.77 2.01
CA HIS A 282 -9.76 -10.89 1.26
C HIS A 282 -8.42 -10.53 0.57
N ILE A 283 -8.31 -9.37 -0.07
CA ILE A 283 -7.05 -8.91 -0.67
C ILE A 283 -5.94 -8.75 0.38
N PHE A 284 -6.23 -8.16 1.54
CA PHE A 284 -5.23 -8.09 2.63
C PHE A 284 -4.70 -9.46 3.08
N ARG A 285 -5.49 -10.52 2.94
CA ARG A 285 -5.10 -11.89 3.34
C ARG A 285 -4.45 -12.68 2.22
N HIS A 286 -4.80 -12.41 0.97
CA HIS A 286 -4.52 -13.28 -0.16
C HIS A 286 -3.87 -12.57 -1.36
N MET A 287 -3.42 -11.31 -1.21
CA MET A 287 -2.79 -10.58 -2.29
C MET A 287 -1.60 -11.34 -2.89
N THR A 288 -1.53 -11.32 -4.21
CA THR A 288 -0.45 -11.94 -5.00
C THR A 288 0.49 -10.89 -5.62
N VAL A 289 0.08 -9.63 -5.57
CA VAL A 289 0.80 -8.47 -6.09
C VAL A 289 0.72 -7.32 -5.09
N PRO A 290 1.69 -6.38 -5.10
CA PRO A 290 1.62 -5.16 -4.31
C PRO A 290 0.30 -4.43 -4.56
N THR A 291 -0.33 -3.97 -3.48
CA THR A 291 -1.62 -3.31 -3.54
C THR A 291 -1.54 -1.93 -2.91
N LEU A 292 -1.89 -0.90 -3.68
CA LEU A 292 -2.08 0.46 -3.20
C LEU A 292 -3.50 0.63 -2.68
N PHE A 293 -3.62 0.92 -1.39
CA PHE A 293 -4.88 1.26 -0.74
C PHE A 293 -4.96 2.76 -0.44
N SER A 294 -6.17 3.32 -0.49
CA SER A 294 -6.44 4.67 0.00
C SER A 294 -7.84 4.77 0.57
N HIS A 295 -8.00 5.53 1.65
CA HIS A 295 -9.27 5.78 2.35
C HIS A 295 -9.59 7.28 2.40
#